data_AF-A0A9P3NHC3-F1
#
_entry.id   AF-A0A9P3NHC3-F1
#
_cell.length_a   1.000
_cell.length_b   1.000
_cell.length_c   1.000
_cell.angle_alpha   90.00
_cell.angle_beta   90.00
_cell.angle_gamma   90.00
#
_symmetry.space_group_name_H-M   'P 1'
#
loop_
_entity.id
_entity.type
_entity.pdbx_description
1 polymer ?
#
loop_
_entity_poly.entity_id
_entity_poly.type
_entity_poly.pdbx_seq_one_letter_code
_entity_poly.pdbx_strand_id
1 'polypeptide(L)'
;LRVSDQAAAPFKLVSWGLRRLGISVSKAAAAALSLPPSSSSSVLPQPLPLAELEQATVSFDHPKLCGSRQLSEAVAEVAALTGENVKLRRAFLLPEPRPSGSVSMYLHSSPGAGLGRIAGLVSLSASRAAEKGAAAPVEVAAEDAAAAAAGGVGDGVAMHLVAMRPLYLRREDVPGGVVERESDVLRAQATAAGKPANVVEKMVAGRLNKYYGEVVLVEQAYAMDDKKTVEKVLAEASKKAGATIRVEQFLRVEVGEGIEREAKDFASEVASQVASSS
;
A
#
# COMPACT_ATOMS: atom_id res chain seq x y z
N LEU A 1 -6.51 -9.04 -2.14
CA LEU A 1 -7.52 -10.10 -1.85
C LEU A 1 -8.08 -10.68 -3.15
N ARG A 2 -7.25 -11.40 -3.92
CA ARG A 2 -7.73 -12.37 -4.92
C ARG A 2 -6.92 -13.65 -4.71
N VAL A 3 -7.60 -14.77 -4.51
CA VAL A 3 -6.99 -16.10 -4.69
C VAL A 3 -8.03 -16.90 -5.45
N SER A 4 -7.64 -17.30 -6.64
CA SER A 4 -8.32 -18.25 -7.52
C SER A 4 -8.17 -19.67 -6.98
N ASP A 5 -9.22 -20.43 -7.23
CA ASP A 5 -9.62 -21.72 -6.64
C ASP A 5 -8.63 -22.86 -6.89
N GLN A 6 -8.32 -23.65 -5.84
CA GLN A 6 -8.60 -25.09 -5.85
C GLN A 6 -8.50 -25.71 -4.43
N ALA A 7 -9.57 -26.43 -4.09
CA ALA A 7 -9.77 -27.37 -2.98
C ALA A 7 -10.14 -26.84 -1.57
N ALA A 8 -11.10 -27.56 -0.97
CA ALA A 8 -11.65 -27.49 0.40
C ALA A 8 -12.85 -26.52 0.64
N ALA A 9 -14.05 -27.10 0.63
CA ALA A 9 -15.36 -26.45 0.62
C ALA A 9 -15.85 -25.67 1.87
N PRO A 10 -15.33 -25.79 3.12
CA PRO A 10 -15.91 -25.04 4.24
C PRO A 10 -15.40 -23.60 4.39
N PHE A 11 -14.28 -23.22 3.76
CA PHE A 11 -13.70 -21.87 3.87
C PHE A 11 -14.37 -20.82 2.96
N LYS A 12 -15.17 -21.24 1.97
CA LYS A 12 -15.75 -20.34 0.97
C LYS A 12 -16.82 -19.40 1.54
N LEU A 13 -17.64 -19.84 2.50
CA LEU A 13 -18.74 -19.05 3.07
C LEU A 13 -18.26 -17.84 3.90
N VAL A 14 -17.26 -18.05 4.76
CA VAL A 14 -16.66 -16.99 5.60
C VAL A 14 -15.94 -15.97 4.73
N SER A 15 -15.27 -16.43 3.67
CA SER A 15 -14.59 -15.56 2.69
C SER A 15 -15.55 -14.72 1.84
N TRP A 16 -16.81 -15.15 1.68
CA TRP A 16 -17.84 -14.42 0.94
C TRP A 16 -18.45 -13.28 1.78
N GLY A 17 -18.69 -13.53 3.08
CA GLY A 17 -19.16 -12.50 4.03
C GLY A 17 -18.15 -11.35 4.20
N LEU A 18 -16.86 -11.66 4.37
CA LEU A 18 -15.80 -10.65 4.53
C LEU A 18 -15.52 -9.84 3.26
N ARG A 19 -15.66 -10.44 2.07
CA ARG A 19 -15.59 -9.71 0.79
C ARG A 19 -16.76 -8.73 0.65
N ARG A 20 -17.98 -9.15 1.03
CA ARG A 20 -19.14 -8.25 1.06
C ARG A 20 -18.97 -7.13 2.09
N LEU A 21 -18.39 -7.41 3.27
CA LEU A 21 -18.12 -6.38 4.29
C LEU A 21 -17.08 -5.35 3.82
N GLY A 22 -15.94 -5.80 3.29
CA GLY A 22 -14.92 -4.88 2.75
C GLY A 22 -15.45 -4.03 1.59
N ILE A 23 -16.20 -4.65 0.66
CA ILE A 23 -16.83 -3.92 -0.46
C ILE A 23 -17.93 -2.99 0.04
N SER A 24 -18.72 -3.38 1.05
CA SER A 24 -19.79 -2.58 1.64
C SER A 24 -19.24 -1.37 2.39
N VAL A 25 -18.16 -1.53 3.17
CA VAL A 25 -17.46 -0.44 3.86
C VAL A 25 -16.84 0.52 2.84
N SER A 26 -16.18 0.02 1.79
CA SER A 26 -15.62 0.85 0.73
C SER A 26 -16.69 1.60 -0.08
N LYS A 27 -17.81 0.94 -0.39
CA LYS A 27 -18.92 1.52 -1.16
C LYS A 27 -19.74 2.51 -0.32
N ALA A 28 -19.91 2.25 0.98
CA ALA A 28 -20.54 3.17 1.93
C ALA A 28 -19.64 4.37 2.22
N ALA A 29 -18.33 4.18 2.42
CA ALA A 29 -17.39 5.29 2.58
C ALA A 29 -17.32 6.16 1.31
N ALA A 30 -17.25 5.55 0.12
CA ALA A 30 -17.27 6.28 -1.15
C ALA A 30 -18.60 7.03 -1.38
N ALA A 31 -19.74 6.48 -0.97
CA ALA A 31 -21.04 7.14 -1.07
C ALA A 31 -21.26 8.23 -0.01
N ALA A 32 -20.70 8.07 1.20
CA ALA A 32 -20.84 9.01 2.31
C ALA A 32 -19.90 10.23 2.20
N LEU A 33 -18.72 10.06 1.60
CA LEU A 33 -17.70 11.12 1.55
C LEU A 33 -17.89 12.14 0.40
N SER A 34 -18.94 12.01 -0.42
CA SER A 34 -19.23 12.88 -1.59
C SER A 34 -17.98 13.37 -2.34
N LEU A 35 -16.98 12.49 -2.49
CA LEU A 35 -15.67 12.92 -2.97
C LEU A 35 -15.83 13.36 -4.42
N PRO A 36 -15.39 14.58 -4.77
CA PRO A 36 -15.46 15.03 -6.16
C PRO A 36 -14.75 13.99 -7.04
N PRO A 37 -15.23 13.72 -8.26
CA PRO A 37 -14.50 12.87 -9.19
C PRO A 37 -13.12 13.51 -9.36
N SER A 38 -12.09 12.87 -8.81
CA SER A 38 -10.73 13.37 -8.75
C SER A 38 -10.23 13.61 -10.18
N SER A 39 -10.28 14.86 -10.62
CA SER A 39 -9.67 15.35 -11.86
C SER A 39 -8.16 15.59 -11.67
N SER A 40 -7.60 15.27 -10.51
CA SER A 40 -6.18 15.41 -10.22
C SER A 40 -5.46 14.10 -10.56
N SER A 41 -4.49 14.22 -11.46
CA SER A 41 -3.46 13.24 -11.82
C SER A 41 -2.51 12.86 -10.67
N SER A 42 -2.97 12.93 -9.41
CA SER A 42 -2.11 12.67 -8.25
C SER A 42 -1.84 11.19 -8.12
N VAL A 43 -0.58 10.80 -8.35
CA VAL A 43 -0.04 9.44 -8.28
C VAL A 43 -0.01 8.90 -6.83
N LEU A 44 -0.23 9.75 -5.82
CA LEU A 44 -0.17 9.37 -4.41
C LEU A 44 -1.56 9.06 -3.82
N PRO A 45 -1.66 8.07 -2.91
CA PRO A 45 -2.88 7.82 -2.13
C PRO A 45 -3.29 9.06 -1.34
N GLN A 46 -4.57 9.42 -1.38
CA GLN A 46 -5.04 10.63 -0.69
C GLN A 46 -5.40 10.30 0.77
N PRO A 47 -4.83 11.01 1.76
CA PRO A 47 -5.26 10.88 3.14
C PRO A 47 -6.68 11.41 3.28
N LEU A 48 -7.53 10.67 3.98
CA LEU A 48 -8.91 11.09 4.24
C LEU A 48 -8.98 11.95 5.52
N PRO A 49 -9.79 13.02 5.54
CA PRO A 49 -10.02 13.80 6.74
C PRO A 49 -10.76 12.94 7.79
N LEU A 50 -10.14 12.76 8.96
CA LEU A 50 -10.67 11.87 10.00
C LEU A 50 -12.01 12.36 10.55
N ALA A 51 -12.21 13.67 10.67
CA ALA A 51 -13.45 14.26 11.21
C ALA A 51 -14.68 13.90 10.37
N GLU A 52 -14.55 13.89 9.04
CA GLU A 52 -15.63 13.49 8.13
C GLU A 52 -15.85 11.97 8.20
N LEU A 53 -14.76 11.21 8.30
CA LEU A 53 -14.82 9.76 8.37
C LEU A 53 -15.45 9.26 9.68
N GLU A 54 -15.24 9.96 10.79
CA GLU A 54 -15.83 9.66 12.10
C GLU A 54 -17.35 9.84 12.14
N GLN A 55 -17.87 10.78 11.34
CA GLN A 55 -19.30 11.04 11.18
C GLN A 55 -19.93 10.16 10.08
N ALA A 56 -19.10 9.51 9.25
CA ALA A 56 -19.57 8.64 8.20
C ALA A 56 -20.33 7.44 8.78
N THR A 57 -21.50 7.18 8.21
CA THR A 57 -22.29 6.00 8.56
C THR A 57 -21.83 4.81 7.73
N VAL A 58 -21.36 3.78 8.42
CA VAL A 58 -20.82 2.56 7.82
C VAL A 58 -21.69 1.38 8.24
N SER A 59 -21.97 0.49 7.29
CA SER A 59 -22.64 -0.78 7.57
C SER A 59 -21.61 -1.82 7.97
N PHE A 60 -21.72 -2.31 9.21
CA PHE A 60 -20.85 -3.33 9.77
C PHE A 60 -21.53 -4.71 9.70
N ASP A 61 -20.75 -5.73 9.34
CA ASP A 61 -21.15 -7.13 9.27
C ASP A 61 -20.23 -7.95 10.20
N HIS A 62 -20.36 -7.72 11.51
CA HIS A 62 -19.60 -8.43 12.53
C HIS A 62 -20.54 -8.97 13.62
N PRO A 63 -20.30 -10.17 14.19
CA PRO A 63 -21.20 -10.77 15.18
C PRO A 63 -21.49 -9.89 16.41
N LYS A 64 -20.53 -9.03 16.79
CA LYS A 64 -20.67 -8.09 17.92
C LYS A 64 -20.95 -6.64 17.49
N LEU A 65 -20.82 -6.33 16.21
CA LEU A 65 -20.96 -4.98 15.64
C LEU A 65 -21.67 -5.12 14.29
N CYS A 66 -22.99 -4.98 14.31
CA CYS A 66 -23.81 -5.17 13.14
C CYS A 66 -24.72 -3.97 12.87
N GLY A 67 -25.05 -3.78 11.59
CA GLY A 67 -25.93 -2.74 11.12
C GLY A 67 -25.22 -1.43 10.75
N SER A 68 -26.02 -0.44 10.40
CA SER A 68 -25.57 0.88 9.99
C SER A 68 -25.31 1.76 11.22
N ARG A 69 -24.06 2.17 11.44
CA ARG A 69 -23.67 3.02 12.58
C ARG A 69 -22.66 4.08 12.17
N GLN A 70 -22.55 5.15 12.96
CA GLN A 70 -21.45 6.10 12.79
C GLN A 70 -20.13 5.43 13.16
N LEU A 71 -19.07 5.77 12.44
CA LEU A 71 -17.76 5.17 12.68
C LEU A 71 -17.23 5.50 14.07
N SER A 72 -17.45 6.73 14.56
CA SER A 72 -17.08 7.15 15.91
C SER A 72 -17.73 6.29 17.01
N GLU A 73 -19.03 6.01 16.88
CA GLU A 73 -19.77 5.14 17.79
C GLU A 73 -19.21 3.71 17.76
N ALA A 74 -18.96 3.18 16.56
CA ALA A 74 -18.38 1.84 16.40
C ALA A 74 -16.98 1.74 17.03
N VAL A 75 -16.13 2.77 16.89
CA VAL A 75 -14.80 2.81 17.52
C VAL A 75 -14.92 2.82 19.06
N ALA A 76 -15.86 3.60 19.60
CA ALA A 76 -16.11 3.65 21.05
C ALA A 76 -16.63 2.31 21.59
N GLU A 77 -17.50 1.63 20.85
CA GLU A 77 -17.97 0.29 21.21
C GLU A 77 -16.85 -0.75 21.20
N VAL A 78 -15.95 -0.72 20.20
CA VAL A 78 -14.77 -1.60 20.19
C VAL A 78 -13.90 -1.35 21.41
N ALA A 79 -13.63 -0.07 21.76
CA ALA A 79 -12.86 0.29 22.94
C ALA A 79 -13.52 -0.24 24.23
N ALA A 80 -14.84 -0.13 24.35
CA ALA A 80 -15.59 -0.64 25.49
C ALA A 80 -15.54 -2.17 25.58
N LEU A 81 -15.60 -2.88 24.45
CA LEU A 81 -15.54 -4.34 24.39
C LEU A 81 -14.15 -4.91 24.69
N THR A 82 -13.08 -4.22 24.28
CA THR A 82 -11.70 -4.67 24.51
C THR A 82 -11.14 -4.18 25.84
N GLY A 83 -11.68 -3.09 26.40
CA GLY A 83 -11.08 -2.39 27.54
C GLY A 83 -9.78 -1.67 27.17
N GLU A 84 -9.52 -1.47 25.87
CA GLU A 84 -8.31 -0.83 25.36
C GLU A 84 -8.61 0.56 24.79
N ASN A 85 -7.57 1.42 24.73
CA ASN A 85 -7.68 2.72 24.08
C ASN A 85 -7.59 2.57 22.55
N VAL A 86 -8.75 2.51 21.89
CA VAL A 86 -8.87 2.37 20.44
C VAL A 86 -9.13 3.72 19.79
N LYS A 87 -8.32 4.10 18.80
CA LYS A 87 -8.47 5.36 18.04
C LYS A 87 -8.24 5.14 16.56
N LEU A 88 -9.05 5.82 15.73
CA LEU A 88 -8.80 5.90 14.29
C LEU A 88 -7.69 6.92 14.02
N ARG A 89 -6.52 6.44 13.61
CA ARG A 89 -5.31 7.29 13.48
C ARG A 89 -5.11 7.84 12.07
N ARG A 90 -5.39 7.02 11.05
CA ARG A 90 -5.20 7.34 9.63
C ARG A 90 -6.19 6.55 8.80
N ALA A 91 -6.65 7.17 7.72
CA ALA A 91 -7.36 6.51 6.64
C ALA A 91 -6.84 7.04 5.31
N PHE A 92 -6.81 6.16 4.32
CA PHE A 92 -6.32 6.47 2.98
C PHE A 92 -7.31 5.95 1.96
N LEU A 93 -7.48 6.69 0.89
CA LEU A 93 -8.22 6.26 -0.28
C LEU A 93 -7.24 5.97 -1.42
N LEU A 94 -7.34 4.75 -1.96
CA LEU A 94 -6.65 4.35 -3.18
C LEU A 94 -7.72 4.16 -4.27
N PRO A 95 -7.92 5.13 -5.17
CA PRO A 95 -8.90 4.99 -6.23
C PRO A 95 -8.54 3.83 -7.16
N GLU A 96 -9.57 3.10 -7.58
CA GLU A 96 -9.42 2.12 -8.64
C GLU A 96 -9.17 2.86 -9.98
N PRO A 97 -8.14 2.47 -10.76
CA PRO A 97 -7.91 3.07 -12.06
C PRO A 97 -9.11 2.75 -12.94
N ARG A 98 -9.83 3.77 -13.39
CA ARG A 98 -10.94 3.61 -14.33
C ARG A 98 -10.45 3.85 -15.76
N PRO A 99 -11.03 3.16 -16.76
CA PRO A 99 -12.12 2.19 -16.68
C PRO A 99 -11.67 0.75 -16.40
N SER A 100 -10.35 0.50 -16.37
CA SER A 100 -9.79 -0.84 -16.20
C SER A 100 -8.55 -0.87 -15.32
N GLY A 101 -8.78 -1.21 -14.06
CA GLY A 101 -7.71 -1.47 -13.13
C GLY A 101 -8.08 -2.55 -12.14
N SER A 102 -7.08 -2.99 -11.38
CA SER A 102 -7.23 -3.95 -10.30
C SER A 102 -6.52 -3.42 -9.08
N VAL A 103 -7.19 -3.46 -7.92
CA VAL A 103 -6.55 -3.18 -6.64
C VAL A 103 -6.22 -4.50 -5.94
N SER A 104 -4.93 -4.71 -5.66
CA SER A 104 -4.44 -5.84 -4.89
C SER A 104 -3.95 -5.38 -3.52
N MET A 105 -4.08 -6.27 -2.53
CA MET A 105 -3.76 -5.98 -1.13
C MET A 105 -3.18 -7.21 -0.46
N TYR A 106 -2.11 -6.99 0.30
CA TYR A 106 -1.46 -7.97 1.15
C TYR A 106 -1.38 -7.45 2.59
N LEU A 107 -1.77 -8.31 3.54
CA LEU A 107 -1.69 -8.04 4.98
C LEU A 107 -0.65 -8.96 5.59
N HIS A 108 0.33 -8.40 6.28
CA HIS A 108 1.40 -9.15 6.93
C HIS A 108 1.25 -9.16 8.45
N SER A 109 1.71 -10.25 9.06
CA SER A 109 1.53 -10.52 10.50
C SER A 109 0.06 -10.37 10.89
N SER A 110 -0.79 -11.18 10.26
CA SER A 110 -2.24 -11.16 10.39
C SER A 110 -2.68 -12.02 11.57
N PRO A 111 -3.15 -11.43 12.69
CA PRO A 111 -3.66 -12.20 13.84
C PRO A 111 -5.05 -12.81 13.58
N GLY A 112 -5.70 -12.43 12.47
CA GLY A 112 -7.03 -12.87 12.09
C GLY A 112 -7.43 -12.29 10.73
N ALA A 113 -8.47 -12.85 10.13
CA ALA A 113 -8.92 -12.45 8.79
C ALA A 113 -9.20 -10.94 8.73
N GLY A 114 -8.58 -10.25 7.76
CA GLY A 114 -8.76 -8.81 7.56
C GLY A 114 -7.95 -7.90 8.49
N LEU A 115 -7.18 -8.47 9.44
CA LEU A 115 -6.27 -7.72 10.31
C LEU A 115 -4.82 -7.93 9.89
N GLY A 116 -3.97 -6.93 10.05
CA GLY A 116 -2.54 -7.04 9.78
C GLY A 116 -1.77 -5.93 10.49
N ARG A 117 -0.54 -6.21 10.92
CA ARG A 117 0.35 -5.17 11.47
C ARG A 117 0.93 -4.29 10.38
N ILE A 118 1.05 -4.83 9.16
CA ILE A 118 1.53 -4.10 7.98
C ILE A 118 0.58 -4.43 6.83
N ALA A 119 0.22 -3.43 6.05
CA ALA A 119 -0.55 -3.60 4.82
C ALA A 119 0.20 -2.98 3.64
N GLY A 120 0.21 -3.70 2.52
CA GLY A 120 0.62 -3.20 1.21
C GLY A 120 -0.57 -3.24 0.28
N LEU A 121 -0.89 -2.12 -0.36
CA LEU A 121 -1.94 -1.98 -1.36
C LEU A 121 -1.32 -1.46 -2.65
N VAL A 122 -1.75 -2.01 -3.78
CA VAL A 122 -1.29 -1.59 -5.11
C VAL A 122 -2.48 -1.49 -6.05
N SER A 123 -2.46 -0.44 -6.85
CA SER A 123 -3.42 -0.15 -7.89
C SER A 123 -2.73 -0.36 -9.23
N LEU A 124 -3.25 -1.27 -10.05
CA LEU A 124 -2.69 -1.57 -11.37
C LEU A 124 -3.69 -1.25 -12.47
N SER A 125 -3.21 -0.72 -13.59
CA SER A 125 -3.97 -0.57 -14.83
C SER A 125 -3.51 -1.61 -15.86
N ALA A 126 -4.39 -1.93 -16.79
CA ALA A 126 -4.04 -2.69 -17.99
C ALA A 126 -4.54 -1.95 -19.23
N SER A 127 -3.72 -1.91 -20.29
CA SER A 127 -4.11 -1.31 -21.57
C SER A 127 -3.53 -2.10 -22.75
N ARG A 128 -4.30 -2.29 -23.82
CA ARG A 128 -3.82 -2.88 -25.08
C ARG A 128 -3.37 -1.78 -26.03
N ALA A 129 -2.39 -2.10 -26.87
CA ALA A 129 -2.00 -1.20 -27.94
C ALA A 129 -3.20 -0.95 -28.88
N ALA A 130 -3.32 0.28 -29.36
CA ALA A 130 -4.31 0.63 -30.37
C ALA A 130 -4.04 -0.17 -31.65
N GLU A 131 -5.10 -0.67 -32.30
CA GLU A 131 -4.97 -1.16 -33.68
C GLU A 131 -4.46 -0.03 -34.59
N LYS A 132 -3.72 -0.37 -35.66
CA LYS A 132 -3.19 0.61 -36.61
C LYS A 132 -4.32 1.48 -37.17
N GLY A 133 -4.39 2.73 -36.71
CA GLY A 133 -5.39 3.72 -37.11
C GLY A 133 -6.21 4.35 -35.97
N ALA A 134 -6.11 3.83 -34.73
CA ALA A 134 -6.75 4.44 -33.56
C ALA A 134 -5.77 5.32 -32.75
N ALA A 135 -6.27 6.45 -32.24
CA ALA A 135 -5.46 7.51 -31.60
C ALA A 135 -5.08 7.23 -30.13
N ALA A 136 -5.69 6.23 -29.48
CA ALA A 136 -5.47 5.94 -28.07
C ALA A 136 -5.45 4.43 -27.80
N PRO A 137 -4.63 3.95 -26.84
CA PRO A 137 -4.61 2.55 -26.43
C PRO A 137 -6.01 2.09 -26.01
N VAL A 138 -6.38 0.87 -26.39
CA VAL A 138 -7.67 0.27 -26.06
C VAL A 138 -7.59 -0.27 -24.64
N GLU A 139 -8.33 0.34 -23.73
CA GLU A 139 -8.42 -0.11 -22.33
C GLU A 139 -9.16 -1.44 -22.25
N VAL A 140 -8.71 -2.34 -21.37
CA VAL A 140 -9.18 -3.75 -21.31
C VAL A 140 -10.28 -3.87 -20.26
N ALA A 141 -11.47 -4.38 -20.58
CA ALA A 141 -12.53 -4.46 -19.58
C ALA A 141 -12.10 -5.26 -18.33
N ALA A 142 -12.67 -4.97 -17.16
CA ALA A 142 -12.31 -5.63 -15.89
C ALA A 142 -12.52 -7.17 -15.90
N GLU A 143 -13.29 -7.67 -16.86
CA GLU A 143 -13.59 -9.10 -17.07
C GLU A 143 -12.57 -9.79 -18.00
N ASP A 144 -11.66 -9.04 -18.62
CA ASP A 144 -10.62 -9.60 -19.50
C ASP A 144 -9.59 -10.42 -18.71
N ALA A 145 -9.04 -11.44 -19.37
CA ALA A 145 -7.91 -12.22 -18.87
C ALA A 145 -6.69 -11.36 -18.47
N ALA A 146 -6.55 -10.17 -19.08
CA ALA A 146 -5.52 -9.20 -18.73
C ALA A 146 -5.74 -8.57 -17.34
N ALA A 147 -6.99 -8.26 -16.95
CA ALA A 147 -7.31 -7.79 -15.61
C ALA A 147 -7.14 -8.90 -14.56
N ALA A 148 -7.38 -10.16 -14.93
CA ALA A 148 -7.06 -11.30 -14.08
C ALA A 148 -5.54 -11.47 -13.87
N ALA A 149 -4.74 -11.33 -14.93
CA ALA A 149 -3.28 -11.35 -14.85
C ALA A 149 -2.73 -10.18 -14.02
N ALA A 150 -3.31 -8.98 -14.16
CA ALA A 150 -2.98 -7.80 -13.34
C ALA A 150 -3.22 -8.07 -11.84
N GLY A 151 -4.35 -8.70 -11.50
CA GLY A 151 -4.62 -9.10 -10.11
C GLY A 151 -3.58 -10.08 -9.55
N GLY A 152 -3.20 -11.10 -10.35
CA GLY A 152 -2.22 -12.11 -9.95
C GLY A 152 -0.81 -11.55 -9.71
N VAL A 153 -0.31 -10.67 -10.59
CA VAL A 153 0.96 -9.98 -10.35
C VAL A 153 0.84 -8.94 -9.23
N GLY A 154 -0.33 -8.32 -9.08
CA GLY A 154 -0.61 -7.31 -8.07
C GLY A 154 -0.51 -7.84 -6.64
N ASP A 155 -0.95 -9.07 -6.36
CA ASP A 155 -0.81 -9.64 -5.02
C ASP A 155 0.68 -9.87 -4.65
N GLY A 156 1.50 -10.26 -5.64
CA GLY A 156 2.95 -10.34 -5.49
C GLY A 156 3.59 -8.97 -5.24
N VAL A 157 3.23 -7.95 -6.03
CA VAL A 157 3.71 -6.58 -5.82
C VAL A 157 3.27 -6.06 -4.45
N ALA A 158 2.04 -6.33 -4.00
CA ALA A 158 1.55 -5.93 -2.67
C ALA A 158 2.39 -6.56 -1.53
N MET A 159 2.80 -7.82 -1.67
CA MET A 159 3.71 -8.45 -0.71
C MET A 159 5.12 -7.82 -0.76
N HIS A 160 5.58 -7.41 -1.95
CA HIS A 160 6.86 -6.74 -2.12
C HIS A 160 6.86 -5.36 -1.45
N LEU A 161 5.76 -4.60 -1.54
CA LEU A 161 5.61 -3.31 -0.84
C LEU A 161 5.84 -3.45 0.66
N VAL A 162 5.24 -4.48 1.28
CA VAL A 162 5.40 -4.73 2.72
C VAL A 162 6.86 -4.97 3.07
N ALA A 163 7.56 -5.77 2.26
CA ALA A 163 8.94 -6.20 2.49
C ALA A 163 9.99 -5.10 2.19
N MET A 164 9.89 -4.43 1.04
CA MET A 164 10.95 -3.57 0.49
C MET A 164 10.74 -2.08 0.73
N ARG A 165 9.59 -1.66 1.25
CA ARG A 165 9.32 -0.27 1.68
C ARG A 165 9.69 0.81 0.64
N PRO A 166 9.26 0.69 -0.63
CA PRO A 166 9.53 1.75 -1.61
C PRO A 166 8.90 3.08 -1.16
N LEU A 167 9.58 4.17 -1.51
CA LEU A 167 9.14 5.54 -1.21
C LEU A 167 8.50 6.21 -2.42
N TYR A 168 8.93 5.82 -3.62
CA TYR A 168 8.50 6.41 -4.89
C TYR A 168 8.11 5.31 -5.87
N LEU A 169 7.19 5.63 -6.79
CA LEU A 169 6.77 4.67 -7.81
C LEU A 169 7.78 4.62 -8.95
N ARG A 170 8.16 5.79 -9.47
CA ARG A 170 9.10 5.97 -10.58
C ARG A 170 10.22 6.94 -10.21
N ARG A 171 11.25 6.97 -11.04
CA ARG A 171 12.43 7.84 -10.82
C ARG A 171 12.09 9.32 -10.92
N GLU A 172 11.16 9.65 -11.82
CA GLU A 172 10.62 11.00 -12.01
C GLU A 172 9.78 11.49 -10.81
N ASP A 173 9.30 10.59 -9.95
CA ASP A 173 8.54 10.94 -8.76
C ASP A 173 9.44 11.34 -7.58
N VAL A 174 10.77 11.14 -7.71
CA VAL A 174 11.73 11.50 -6.66
C VAL A 174 11.98 13.01 -6.68
N PRO A 175 11.70 13.75 -5.59
CA PRO A 175 11.89 15.20 -5.55
C PRO A 175 13.35 15.59 -5.81
N GLY A 176 13.58 16.59 -6.66
CA GLY A 176 14.93 17.07 -6.98
C GLY A 176 15.76 17.41 -5.75
N GLY A 177 15.16 18.04 -4.73
CA GLY A 177 15.85 18.35 -3.48
C GLY A 177 16.30 17.12 -2.67
N VAL A 178 15.65 15.96 -2.82
CA VAL A 178 16.12 14.69 -2.22
C VAL A 178 17.33 14.17 -2.99
N VAL A 179 17.25 14.19 -4.32
CA VAL A 179 18.34 13.78 -5.21
C VAL A 179 19.58 14.64 -5.00
N GLU A 180 19.43 15.96 -4.90
CA GLU A 180 20.52 16.91 -4.65
C GLU A 180 21.19 16.65 -3.31
N ARG A 181 20.41 16.55 -2.23
CA ARG A 181 20.94 16.24 -0.89
C ARG A 181 21.73 14.94 -0.88
N GLU A 182 21.17 13.88 -1.47
CA GLU A 182 21.86 12.59 -1.55
C GLU A 182 23.14 12.70 -2.40
N SER A 183 23.07 13.40 -3.54
CA SER A 183 24.22 13.66 -4.40
C SER A 183 25.34 14.40 -3.68
N ASP A 184 25.00 15.40 -2.88
CA ASP A 184 25.95 16.21 -2.12
C ASP A 184 26.61 15.41 -1.00
N VAL A 185 25.84 14.60 -0.28
CA VAL A 185 26.37 13.66 0.73
C VAL A 185 27.35 12.69 0.08
N LEU A 186 26.99 12.10 -1.07
CA LEU A 186 27.83 11.17 -1.80
C LEU A 186 29.09 11.83 -2.37
N ARG A 187 28.97 13.08 -2.86
CA ARG A 187 30.10 13.87 -3.35
C ARG A 187 31.06 14.19 -2.21
N ALA A 188 30.56 14.67 -1.07
CA ALA A 188 31.37 14.97 0.10
C ALA A 188 32.14 13.74 0.60
N GLN A 189 31.49 12.56 0.66
CA GLN A 189 32.16 11.31 1.02
C GLN A 189 33.28 10.93 0.05
N ALA A 190 33.05 11.08 -1.26
CA ALA A 190 34.03 10.72 -2.28
C ALA A 190 35.21 11.69 -2.33
N THR A 191 34.97 13.00 -2.12
CA THR A 191 36.02 14.02 -2.02
C THR A 191 36.85 13.84 -0.75
N ALA A 192 36.22 13.55 0.40
CA ALA A 192 36.93 13.24 1.65
C ALA A 192 37.83 11.99 1.52
N ALA A 193 37.48 11.05 0.65
CA ALA A 193 38.29 9.89 0.32
C ALA A 193 39.46 10.18 -0.65
N GLY A 194 39.71 11.45 -1.00
CA GLY A 194 40.86 11.88 -1.80
C GLY A 194 40.78 11.52 -3.28
N LYS A 195 39.59 11.26 -3.82
CA LYS A 195 39.41 10.83 -5.21
C LYS A 195 39.39 12.04 -6.17
N PRO A 196 39.95 11.92 -7.39
CA PRO A 196 39.92 12.99 -8.38
C PRO A 196 38.49 13.25 -8.88
N ALA A 197 38.20 14.50 -9.28
CA ALA A 197 36.84 14.98 -9.58
C ALA A 197 36.09 14.12 -10.61
N ASN A 198 36.78 13.68 -11.67
CA ASN A 198 36.24 12.80 -12.70
C ASN A 198 35.81 11.41 -12.18
N VAL A 199 36.48 10.89 -11.14
CA VAL A 199 36.12 9.64 -10.47
C VAL A 199 34.99 9.87 -9.47
N VAL A 200 34.98 11.02 -8.79
CA VAL A 200 33.92 11.41 -7.86
C VAL A 200 32.57 11.47 -8.59
N GLU A 201 32.48 12.14 -9.74
CA GLU A 201 31.22 12.22 -10.50
C GLU A 201 30.69 10.85 -10.94
N LYS A 202 31.56 9.99 -11.47
CA LYS A 202 31.18 8.62 -11.86
C LYS A 202 30.72 7.79 -10.66
N MET A 203 31.35 7.97 -9.50
CA MET A 203 30.96 7.28 -8.28
C MET A 203 29.61 7.76 -7.74
N VAL A 204 29.38 9.08 -7.75
CA VAL A 204 28.11 9.67 -7.33
C VAL A 204 26.99 9.16 -8.22
N ALA A 205 27.17 9.17 -9.55
CA ALA A 205 26.19 8.64 -10.49
C ALA A 205 25.86 7.15 -10.24
N GLY A 206 26.87 6.31 -10.02
CA GLY A 206 26.68 4.90 -9.70
C GLY A 206 25.95 4.66 -8.38
N ARG A 207 26.29 5.44 -7.33
CA ARG A 207 25.62 5.34 -6.03
C ARG A 207 24.20 5.90 -6.04
N LEU A 208 23.94 6.95 -6.81
CA LEU A 208 22.58 7.44 -7.04
C LEU A 208 21.72 6.39 -7.75
N ASN A 209 22.26 5.70 -8.76
CA ASN A 209 21.54 4.59 -9.38
C ASN A 209 21.22 3.46 -8.38
N LYS A 210 22.12 3.17 -7.43
CA LYS A 210 21.83 2.23 -6.33
C LYS A 210 20.72 2.76 -5.42
N TYR A 211 20.75 4.05 -5.08
CA TYR A 211 19.71 4.69 -4.28
C TYR A 211 18.34 4.59 -4.95
N TYR A 212 18.23 4.86 -6.25
CA TYR A 212 16.98 4.67 -6.98
C TYR A 212 16.49 3.21 -6.92
N GLY A 213 17.39 2.23 -7.10
CA GLY A 213 17.07 0.81 -6.91
C GLY A 213 16.65 0.41 -5.49
N GLU A 214 16.87 1.27 -4.48
CA GLU A 214 16.44 1.05 -3.10
C GLU A 214 15.12 1.76 -2.77
N VAL A 215 14.81 2.89 -3.40
CA VAL A 215 13.63 3.72 -3.04
C VAL A 215 12.52 3.76 -4.08
N VAL A 216 12.80 3.39 -5.33
CA VAL A 216 11.85 3.41 -6.45
C VAL A 216 11.31 2.01 -6.70
N LEU A 217 9.99 1.83 -6.53
CA LEU A 217 9.32 0.53 -6.63
C LEU A 217 9.67 -0.21 -7.93
N VAL A 218 9.58 0.44 -9.09
CA VAL A 218 9.80 -0.26 -10.37
C VAL A 218 11.26 -0.70 -10.58
N GLU A 219 12.22 0.02 -9.96
CA GLU A 219 13.66 -0.28 -10.06
C GLU A 219 14.13 -1.29 -9.00
N GLN A 220 13.37 -1.50 -7.93
CA GLN A 220 13.70 -2.44 -6.87
C GLN A 220 13.80 -3.89 -7.39
N ALA A 221 14.77 -4.63 -6.84
CA ALA A 221 14.83 -6.09 -6.98
C ALA A 221 13.60 -6.72 -6.33
N TYR A 222 12.92 -7.60 -7.07
CA TYR A 222 11.65 -8.16 -6.64
C TYR A 222 11.86 -9.13 -5.47
N ALA A 223 11.05 -8.99 -4.42
CA ALA A 223 11.33 -9.64 -3.13
C ALA A 223 11.22 -11.18 -3.19
N MET A 224 10.53 -11.70 -4.19
CA MET A 224 10.28 -13.14 -4.38
C MET A 224 11.22 -13.74 -5.43
N ASP A 225 11.87 -12.90 -6.25
CA ASP A 225 12.86 -13.28 -7.25
C ASP A 225 13.82 -12.11 -7.47
N ASP A 226 14.89 -12.08 -6.69
CA ASP A 226 15.90 -11.01 -6.65
C ASP A 226 16.70 -10.86 -7.95
N LYS A 227 16.57 -11.82 -8.88
CA LYS A 227 17.18 -11.76 -10.22
C LYS A 227 16.47 -10.78 -11.15
N LYS A 228 15.26 -10.35 -10.81
CA LYS A 228 14.42 -9.47 -11.62
C LYS A 228 14.03 -8.23 -10.84
N THR A 229 13.87 -7.13 -11.54
CA THR A 229 13.25 -5.93 -10.98
C THR A 229 11.72 -6.05 -11.04
N VAL A 230 11.00 -5.27 -10.25
CA VAL A 230 9.54 -5.19 -10.32
C VAL A 230 9.09 -4.82 -11.74
N GLU A 231 9.78 -3.89 -12.42
CA GLU A 231 9.52 -3.55 -13.82
C GLU A 231 9.58 -4.77 -14.75
N LYS A 232 10.61 -5.62 -14.60
CA LYS A 232 10.74 -6.84 -15.41
C LYS A 232 9.60 -7.82 -15.14
N VAL A 233 9.19 -7.97 -13.88
CA VAL A 233 8.06 -8.83 -13.50
C VAL A 233 6.75 -8.32 -14.12
N LEU A 234 6.52 -7.01 -14.09
CA LEU A 234 5.36 -6.39 -14.74
C LEU A 234 5.41 -6.55 -16.27
N ALA A 235 6.57 -6.40 -16.89
CA ALA A 235 6.75 -6.58 -18.33
C ALA A 235 6.51 -8.03 -18.77
N GLU A 236 6.97 -9.02 -18.01
CA GLU A 236 6.69 -10.43 -18.26
C GLU A 236 5.20 -10.76 -18.12
N ALA A 237 4.54 -10.23 -17.08
CA ALA A 237 3.11 -10.36 -16.91
C ALA A 237 2.35 -9.71 -18.07
N SER A 238 2.79 -8.53 -18.52
CA SER A 238 2.21 -7.80 -19.65
C SER A 238 2.26 -8.62 -20.95
N LYS A 239 3.42 -9.23 -21.24
CA LYS A 239 3.61 -10.09 -22.41
C LYS A 239 2.69 -11.30 -22.38
N LYS A 240 2.54 -11.96 -21.22
CA LYS A 240 1.63 -13.11 -21.05
C LYS A 240 0.16 -12.72 -21.20
N ALA A 241 -0.21 -11.53 -20.76
CA ALA A 241 -1.57 -11.00 -20.81
C ALA A 241 -1.96 -10.41 -22.18
N GLY A 242 -0.99 -10.15 -23.06
CA GLY A 242 -1.22 -9.42 -24.31
C GLY A 242 -1.68 -7.97 -24.08
N ALA A 243 -1.35 -7.39 -22.91
CA ALA A 243 -1.72 -6.04 -22.50
C ALA A 243 -0.61 -5.44 -21.64
N THR A 244 -0.42 -4.14 -21.71
CA THR A 244 0.55 -3.41 -20.87
C THR A 244 -0.03 -3.24 -19.47
N ILE A 245 0.55 -3.92 -18.49
CA ILE A 245 0.20 -3.80 -17.06
C ILE A 245 1.14 -2.78 -16.42
N ARG A 246 0.58 -1.80 -15.71
CA ARG A 246 1.33 -0.76 -15.00
C ARG A 246 0.82 -0.61 -13.59
N VAL A 247 1.73 -0.28 -12.68
CA VAL A 247 1.34 0.22 -11.36
C VAL A 247 1.03 1.70 -11.50
N GLU A 248 -0.16 2.09 -11.03
CA GLU A 248 -0.61 3.48 -11.02
C GLU A 248 -0.33 4.12 -9.66
N GLN A 249 -0.64 3.39 -8.58
CA GLN A 249 -0.49 3.89 -7.23
C GLN A 249 -0.17 2.74 -6.27
N PHE A 250 0.50 3.04 -5.16
CA PHE A 250 0.67 2.09 -4.08
C PHE A 250 0.59 2.77 -2.72
N LEU A 251 0.25 1.99 -1.70
CA LEU A 251 0.22 2.42 -0.31
C LEU A 251 0.83 1.34 0.56
N ARG A 252 1.68 1.73 1.49
CA ARG A 252 2.16 0.87 2.57
C ARG A 252 1.82 1.55 3.90
N VAL A 253 1.20 0.80 4.81
CA VAL A 253 0.93 1.27 6.17
C VAL A 253 1.42 0.25 7.19
N GLU A 254 1.99 0.75 8.28
CA GLU A 254 2.48 -0.07 9.39
C GLU A 254 1.96 0.47 10.71
N VAL A 255 1.53 -0.45 11.59
CA VAL A 255 1.06 -0.12 12.93
C VAL A 255 2.22 0.45 13.75
N GLY A 256 1.99 1.58 14.39
CA GLY A 256 3.00 2.26 15.21
C GLY A 256 3.99 3.11 14.42
N GLU A 257 3.87 3.19 13.09
CA GLU A 257 4.69 4.09 12.28
C GLU A 257 4.58 5.53 12.79
N GLY A 258 5.72 6.16 13.10
CA GLY A 258 5.78 7.53 13.62
C GLY A 258 5.26 7.71 15.05
N ILE A 259 5.13 6.63 15.84
CA ILE A 259 4.79 6.70 17.26
C ILE A 259 6.04 6.35 18.08
N GLU A 260 6.53 7.29 18.88
CA GLU A 260 7.54 6.98 19.89
C GLU A 260 6.90 6.15 21.00
N ARG A 261 7.44 4.96 21.24
CA ARG A 261 7.05 4.14 22.39
C ARG A 261 7.85 4.60 23.59
N GLU A 262 7.16 5.11 24.60
CA GLU A 262 7.74 5.26 25.94
C GLU A 262 8.06 3.85 26.47
N ALA A 263 9.34 3.56 26.68
CA ALA A 263 9.77 2.33 27.31
C ALA A 263 9.45 2.42 28.81
N LYS A 264 8.38 1.75 29.24
CA LYS A 264 8.08 1.61 30.67
C LYS A 264 9.00 0.56 31.27
N ASP A 265 9.78 0.97 32.28
CA ASP A 265 10.55 0.06 33.11
C ASP A 265 9.63 -0.58 34.14
N PHE A 266 9.11 -1.75 33.79
CA PHE A 266 8.24 -2.56 34.66
C PHE A 266 8.86 -2.84 36.03
N ALA A 267 10.20 -2.89 36.15
CA ALA A 267 10.85 -3.11 37.43
C ALA A 267 10.67 -1.91 38.37
N SER A 268 10.79 -0.69 37.85
CA SER A 268 10.56 0.55 38.58
C SER A 268 9.09 0.71 39.00
N GLU A 269 8.16 0.36 38.11
CA GLU A 269 6.72 0.40 38.40
C GLU A 269 6.33 -0.59 39.51
N VAL A 270 6.81 -1.83 39.45
CA VAL A 270 6.59 -2.84 40.50
C VAL A 270 7.22 -2.42 41.83
N ALA A 271 8.45 -1.88 41.81
CA ALA A 271 9.10 -1.38 43.01
C ALA A 271 8.31 -0.24 43.68
N SER A 272 7.73 0.68 42.89
CA SER A 272 6.93 1.79 43.41
C SER A 272 5.59 1.36 44.02
N GLN A 273 4.95 0.30 43.48
CA GLN A 273 3.70 -0.24 44.02
C GLN A 273 3.93 -1.02 45.33
N VAL A 274 5.06 -1.72 45.46
CA VAL A 274 5.43 -2.40 46.71
C VAL A 274 5.83 -1.39 47.80
N ALA A 275 6.51 -0.30 47.42
CA ALA A 275 6.90 0.76 48.36
C ALA A 275 5.73 1.62 48.86
N SER A 276 4.64 1.74 48.10
CA SER A 276 3.44 2.49 48.50
C SER A 276 2.41 1.66 49.28
N SER A 277 2.59 0.34 49.32
CA SER A 277 1.75 -0.61 50.05
C SER A 277 2.38 -1.11 51.36
N SER A 278 3.59 -0.65 51.68
CA SER A 278 4.33 -0.91 52.93
C SER A 278 4.29 0.32 53.83
#